data_AF-A0A3L7SPQ5-F1
#
_entry.id   AF-A0A3L7SPQ5-F1
#
_cell.length_a   1.000
_cell.length_b   1.000
_cell.length_c   1.000
_cell.angle_alpha   90.00
_cell.angle_beta   90.00
_cell.angle_gamma   90.00
#
_symmetry.space_group_name_H-M   'P 1'
#
loop_
_entity.id
_entity.type
_entity.pdbx_description
1 polymer ?
#
loop_
_entity_poly.entity_id
_entity_poly.type
_entity_poly.pdbx_seq_one_letter_code
_entity_poly.pdbx_strand_id
1 'polypeptide(L)'
;MDIYGGRDPVELPAYSIPEVARLIRVPQATVRSWALGRRYPTVDDRRKLFEPVIRIADAASRWLSFRNLVELHVLSAIRRDHGVRLGEVRKAVDYLRRRFKSRHPLADEQMQTDGTNLFVERYGELVDASDQGQMAMKVCLSSYLDRIERDARGAAIRLYPFTTSREEPDRRTVVIDPRVQFGRPCLSGTGMPTAVIAERFLAGDSPQEIAQDIGLSSDAIEEAIRYESRAA
;
A
#
# COMPACT_ATOMS: atom_id res chain seq x y z
N MET A 1 21.01 9.26 16.87
CA MET A 1 20.46 8.19 17.73
C MET A 1 19.66 7.27 16.82
N ASP A 2 20.04 6.00 16.70
CA ASP A 2 19.28 5.03 15.90
C ASP A 2 18.16 4.44 16.77
N ILE A 3 16.96 4.98 16.61
CA ILE A 3 15.78 4.58 17.38
C ILE A 3 15.24 3.19 16.97
N TYR A 4 15.74 2.61 15.88
CA TYR A 4 15.31 1.30 15.37
C TYR A 4 16.28 0.16 15.71
N GLY A 5 17.42 0.48 16.33
CA GLY A 5 18.40 -0.50 16.81
C GLY A 5 19.04 -1.31 15.68
N GLY A 6 19.42 -0.64 14.58
CA GLY A 6 20.08 -1.23 13.42
C GLY A 6 19.12 -1.93 12.44
N ARG A 7 17.81 -1.91 12.71
CA ARG A 7 16.80 -2.53 11.86
C ARG A 7 16.20 -1.52 10.90
N ASP A 8 15.89 -1.96 9.68
CA ASP A 8 15.23 -1.11 8.70
C ASP A 8 13.74 -0.94 9.05
N PRO A 9 13.27 0.29 9.32
CA PRO A 9 11.88 0.53 9.70
C PRO A 9 10.86 0.11 8.64
N VAL A 10 11.26 -0.05 7.37
CA VAL A 10 10.35 -0.54 6.32
C VAL A 10 9.93 -2.00 6.52
N GLU A 11 10.72 -2.78 7.27
CA GLU A 11 10.51 -4.21 7.55
C GLU A 11 9.88 -4.47 8.93
N LEU A 12 9.89 -3.48 9.82
CA LEU A 12 9.42 -3.65 11.19
C LEU A 12 7.89 -3.78 11.26
N PRO A 13 7.35 -4.66 12.12
CA PRO A 13 5.92 -4.73 12.39
C PRO A 13 5.46 -3.43 13.06
N ALA A 14 4.69 -2.61 12.35
CA ALA A 14 4.29 -1.27 12.80
C ALA A 14 2.80 -0.96 12.58
N TYR A 15 2.12 -1.74 11.74
CA TYR A 15 0.73 -1.49 11.37
C TYR A 15 -0.18 -2.66 11.70
N SER A 16 -1.35 -2.36 12.23
CA SER A 16 -2.45 -3.31 12.40
C SER A 16 -3.26 -3.45 11.10
N ILE A 17 -4.05 -4.53 10.99
CA ILE A 17 -4.94 -4.74 9.84
C ILE A 17 -5.97 -3.59 9.65
N PRO A 18 -6.66 -3.09 10.69
CA PRO A 18 -7.56 -1.95 10.55
C PRO A 18 -6.83 -0.69 10.04
N GLU A 19 -5.63 -0.43 10.54
CA GLU A 19 -4.84 0.72 10.08
C GLU A 19 -4.50 0.59 8.61
N VAL A 20 -3.93 -0.54 8.18
CA VAL A 20 -3.61 -0.75 6.76
C VAL A 20 -4.85 -0.61 5.90
N ALA A 21 -5.97 -1.23 6.29
CA ALA A 21 -7.26 -1.13 5.59
C ALA A 21 -7.71 0.32 5.37
N ARG A 22 -7.57 1.15 6.41
CA ARG A 22 -7.84 2.58 6.37
C ARG A 22 -6.87 3.32 5.43
N LEU A 23 -5.57 3.09 5.56
CA LEU A 23 -4.52 3.76 4.77
C LEU A 23 -4.66 3.52 3.26
N ILE A 24 -4.99 2.29 2.84
CA ILE A 24 -5.14 1.94 1.41
C ILE A 24 -6.59 1.93 0.93
N ARG A 25 -7.55 2.30 1.79
CA ARG A 25 -8.99 2.36 1.47
C ARG A 25 -9.55 1.03 0.96
N VAL A 26 -9.20 -0.06 1.63
CA VAL A 26 -9.69 -1.42 1.35
C VAL A 26 -10.46 -1.92 2.57
N PRO A 27 -11.68 -2.51 2.45
CA PRO A 27 -12.39 -3.04 3.59
C PRO A 27 -11.52 -3.98 4.41
N GLN A 28 -11.58 -3.81 5.73
CA GLN A 28 -10.75 -4.55 6.68
C GLN A 28 -10.83 -6.07 6.49
N ALA A 29 -12.02 -6.60 6.19
CA ALA A 29 -12.21 -8.03 5.91
C ALA A 29 -11.44 -8.52 4.68
N THR A 30 -11.28 -7.67 3.66
CA THR A 30 -10.49 -7.97 2.45
C THR A 30 -9.01 -7.98 2.78
N VAL A 31 -8.49 -6.94 3.46
CA VAL A 31 -7.09 -6.90 3.91
C VAL A 31 -6.77 -8.09 4.80
N ARG A 32 -7.65 -8.39 5.77
CA ARG A 32 -7.52 -9.57 6.64
C ARG A 32 -7.45 -10.86 5.83
N SER A 33 -8.32 -11.03 4.85
CA SER A 33 -8.31 -12.23 4.00
C SER A 33 -7.01 -12.36 3.20
N TRP A 34 -6.52 -11.26 2.63
CA TRP A 34 -5.25 -11.26 1.88
C TRP A 34 -4.02 -11.48 2.76
N ALA A 35 -4.02 -10.97 4.00
CA ALA A 35 -2.88 -11.05 4.92
C ALA A 35 -2.85 -12.35 5.75
N LEU A 36 -4.00 -12.84 6.20
CA LEU A 36 -4.11 -13.96 7.16
C LEU A 36 -4.86 -15.17 6.61
N GLY A 37 -5.51 -15.03 5.46
CA GLY A 37 -6.44 -16.03 4.97
C GLY A 37 -7.78 -16.03 5.72
N ARG A 38 -8.69 -16.91 5.29
CA ARG A 38 -9.93 -17.21 6.04
C ARG A 38 -10.47 -18.58 5.68
N ARG A 39 -11.11 -19.26 6.62
CA ARG A 39 -11.93 -20.44 6.31
C ARG A 39 -13.31 -20.00 5.85
N TYR A 40 -13.89 -20.69 4.88
CA TYR A 40 -15.25 -20.45 4.42
C TYR A 40 -16.00 -21.76 4.20
N PRO A 41 -17.32 -21.79 4.46
CA PRO A 41 -18.14 -22.98 4.27
C PRO A 41 -18.30 -23.30 2.78
N THR A 42 -18.45 -24.58 2.46
CA THR A 42 -18.80 -25.06 1.12
C THR A 42 -19.97 -26.02 1.20
N VAL A 43 -20.67 -26.22 0.08
CA VAL A 43 -21.83 -27.13 -0.03
C VAL A 43 -21.51 -28.54 0.47
N ASP A 44 -20.29 -29.04 0.27
CA ASP A 44 -19.86 -30.39 0.68
C ASP A 44 -19.31 -30.48 2.12
N ASP A 45 -19.62 -29.51 3.00
CA ASP A 45 -19.17 -29.40 4.41
C ASP A 45 -17.63 -29.40 4.63
N ARG A 46 -16.85 -29.41 3.56
CA ARG A 46 -15.39 -29.23 3.60
C ARG A 46 -15.05 -27.74 3.69
N ARG A 47 -14.81 -27.23 4.89
CA ARG A 47 -14.31 -25.85 5.09
C ARG A 47 -13.07 -25.58 4.22
N LYS A 48 -13.24 -24.86 3.11
CA LYS A 48 -12.12 -24.47 2.24
C LYS A 48 -11.35 -23.33 2.90
N LEU A 49 -10.03 -23.38 2.77
CA LEU A 49 -9.14 -22.33 3.23
C LEU A 49 -8.87 -21.36 2.07
N PHE A 50 -9.22 -20.10 2.27
CA PHE A 50 -8.63 -19.02 1.51
C PHE A 50 -7.24 -18.77 2.11
N GLU A 51 -6.19 -19.12 1.37
CA GLU A 51 -4.82 -18.92 1.83
C GLU A 51 -4.43 -17.43 1.83
N PRO A 52 -3.46 -16.98 2.64
CA PRO A 52 -2.90 -15.64 2.52
C PRO A 52 -2.28 -15.40 1.14
N VAL A 53 -2.38 -14.19 0.59
CA VAL A 53 -1.73 -13.79 -0.68
C VAL A 53 -0.31 -13.30 -0.39
N ILE A 54 -0.14 -12.52 0.67
CA ILE A 54 1.15 -11.95 1.09
C ILE A 54 1.66 -12.63 2.37
N ARG A 55 2.95 -12.45 2.67
CA ARG A 55 3.54 -12.86 3.95
C ARG A 55 3.72 -11.62 4.81
N ILE A 56 3.08 -11.57 5.97
CA ILE A 56 3.18 -10.42 6.87
C ILE A 56 4.40 -10.49 7.78
N ALA A 57 4.84 -9.33 8.28
CA ALA A 57 6.03 -9.17 9.11
C ALA A 57 5.98 -10.00 10.40
N ASP A 58 4.82 -10.03 11.08
CA ASP A 58 4.58 -10.87 12.25
C ASP A 58 3.21 -11.55 12.15
N ALA A 59 3.20 -12.81 11.74
CA ALA A 59 1.99 -13.61 11.61
C ALA A 59 1.37 -14.00 12.95
N ALA A 60 2.17 -14.18 14.00
CA ALA A 60 1.70 -14.60 15.31
C ALA A 60 0.92 -13.47 15.99
N SER A 61 1.51 -12.27 15.98
CA SER A 61 0.92 -11.07 16.58
C SER A 61 0.01 -10.31 15.61
N ARG A 62 -0.03 -10.72 14.33
CA ARG A 62 -0.87 -10.14 13.25
C ARG A 62 -0.51 -8.69 12.92
N TRP A 63 0.78 -8.36 12.96
CA TRP A 63 1.30 -7.03 12.60
C TRP A 63 1.93 -7.04 11.20
N LEU A 64 1.72 -5.94 10.49
CA LEU A 64 2.19 -5.68 9.14
C LEU A 64 3.34 -4.65 9.17
N SER A 65 4.28 -4.78 8.24
CA SER A 65 5.30 -3.77 7.99
C SER A 65 4.86 -2.76 6.93
N PHE A 66 5.66 -1.73 6.72
CA PHE A 66 5.47 -0.81 5.59
C PHE A 66 5.55 -1.54 4.24
N ARG A 67 6.46 -2.51 4.06
CA ARG A 67 6.48 -3.31 2.83
C ARG A 67 5.18 -4.07 2.62
N ASN A 68 4.57 -4.61 3.68
CA ASN A 68 3.25 -5.22 3.56
C ASN A 68 2.15 -4.22 3.20
N LEU A 69 2.20 -3.00 3.74
CA LEU A 69 1.31 -1.91 3.34
C LEU A 69 1.43 -1.64 1.83
N VAL A 70 2.65 -1.55 1.30
CA VAL A 70 2.91 -1.36 -0.13
C VAL A 70 2.44 -2.56 -0.96
N GLU A 71 2.69 -3.80 -0.53
CA GLU A 71 2.19 -5.00 -1.22
C GLU A 71 0.66 -4.99 -1.32
N LEU A 72 -0.04 -4.61 -0.24
CA LEU A 72 -1.50 -4.57 -0.21
C LEU A 72 -2.05 -3.40 -1.03
N HIS A 73 -1.35 -2.26 -1.08
CA HIS A 73 -1.66 -1.14 -1.98
C HIS A 73 -1.61 -1.59 -3.45
N VAL A 74 -0.52 -2.22 -3.87
CA VAL A 74 -0.37 -2.76 -5.24
C VAL A 74 -1.38 -3.86 -5.53
N LEU A 75 -1.61 -4.77 -4.58
CA LEU A 75 -2.63 -5.82 -4.71
C LEU A 75 -4.03 -5.23 -4.89
N SER A 76 -4.35 -4.12 -4.21
CA SER A 76 -5.63 -3.45 -4.35
C SER A 76 -5.85 -2.93 -5.77
N ALA A 77 -4.82 -2.35 -6.39
CA ALA A 77 -4.85 -1.88 -7.78
C ALA A 77 -5.11 -3.04 -8.74
N ILE A 78 -4.29 -4.09 -8.64
CA ILE A 78 -4.38 -5.32 -9.45
C ILE A 78 -5.80 -5.91 -9.39
N ARG A 79 -6.38 -5.96 -8.18
CA ARG A 79 -7.67 -6.62 -7.94
C ARG A 79 -8.89 -5.79 -8.31
N ARG A 80 -8.86 -4.48 -8.08
CA ARG A 80 -10.03 -3.61 -8.19
C ARG A 80 -10.09 -2.87 -9.50
N ASP A 81 -8.93 -2.46 -10.00
CA ASP A 81 -8.86 -1.52 -11.10
C ASP A 81 -8.58 -2.27 -12.40
N HIS A 82 -7.87 -3.41 -12.30
CA HIS A 82 -7.56 -4.27 -13.44
C HIS A 82 -8.24 -5.63 -13.40
N GLY A 83 -8.98 -5.97 -12.34
CA GLY A 83 -9.81 -7.18 -12.27
C GLY A 83 -9.07 -8.52 -12.26
N VAL A 84 -7.73 -8.52 -12.15
CA VAL A 84 -6.90 -9.73 -12.22
C VAL A 84 -7.33 -10.74 -11.15
N ARG A 85 -7.54 -12.00 -11.54
CA ARG A 85 -8.01 -13.05 -10.62
C ARG A 85 -6.94 -13.38 -9.57
N LEU A 86 -7.36 -13.61 -8.32
CA LEU A 86 -6.44 -13.94 -7.22
C LEU A 86 -5.58 -15.18 -7.46
N GLY A 87 -6.05 -16.13 -8.26
CA GLY A 87 -5.25 -17.29 -8.67
C GLY A 87 -4.00 -16.87 -9.44
N GLU A 88 -4.16 -15.97 -10.41
CA GLU A 88 -3.04 -15.44 -11.21
C GLU A 88 -2.10 -14.57 -10.36
N VAL A 89 -2.66 -13.79 -9.44
CA VAL A 89 -1.86 -13.05 -8.45
C VAL A 89 -0.96 -14.00 -7.64
N ARG A 90 -1.50 -15.12 -7.16
CA ARG A 90 -0.72 -16.09 -6.37
C ARG A 90 0.39 -16.73 -7.19
N LYS A 91 0.09 -17.16 -8.43
CA LYS A 91 1.11 -17.70 -9.34
C LYS A 91 2.25 -16.71 -9.54
N ALA A 92 1.92 -15.45 -9.79
CA ALA A 92 2.89 -14.38 -9.94
C ALA A 92 3.72 -14.17 -8.67
N VAL A 93 3.08 -14.04 -7.51
CA VAL A 93 3.78 -13.90 -6.22
C VAL A 93 4.73 -15.08 -5.96
N ASP A 94 4.29 -16.32 -6.24
CA ASP A 94 5.11 -17.52 -6.04
C ASP A 94 6.23 -17.66 -7.06
N TYR A 95 6.01 -17.23 -8.30
CA TYR A 95 7.06 -17.11 -9.32
C TYR A 95 8.14 -16.11 -8.85
N LEU A 96 7.75 -14.91 -8.47
CA LEU A 96 8.66 -13.84 -8.05
C LEU A 96 9.45 -14.23 -6.78
N ARG A 97 8.79 -14.85 -5.79
CA ARG A 97 9.48 -15.40 -4.60
C ARG A 97 10.54 -16.42 -4.97
N ARG A 98 10.24 -17.34 -5.88
CA ARG A 98 11.18 -18.42 -6.25
C ARG A 98 12.33 -17.91 -7.11
N ARG A 99 12.01 -17.09 -8.13
CA ARG A 99 12.93 -16.61 -9.16
C ARG A 99 13.84 -15.47 -8.66
N PHE A 100 13.30 -14.56 -7.84
CA PHE A 100 14.00 -13.36 -7.39
C PHE A 100 14.30 -13.35 -5.90
N LYS A 101 13.87 -14.37 -5.15
CA LYS A 101 14.06 -14.47 -3.69
C LYS A 101 13.51 -13.27 -2.91
N SER A 102 12.56 -12.53 -3.51
CA SER A 102 11.91 -11.39 -2.86
C SER A 102 11.02 -11.87 -1.72
N ARG A 103 11.15 -11.20 -0.57
CA ARG A 103 10.26 -11.39 0.58
C ARG A 103 8.89 -10.74 0.35
N HIS A 104 8.88 -9.61 -0.37
CA HIS A 104 7.72 -8.78 -0.62
C HIS A 104 7.53 -8.51 -2.12
N PRO A 105 7.19 -9.52 -2.94
CA PRO A 105 7.23 -9.40 -4.40
C PRO A 105 6.45 -8.23 -5.00
N LEU A 106 5.26 -7.96 -4.45
CA LEU A 106 4.40 -6.90 -4.95
C LEU A 106 4.89 -5.50 -4.56
N ALA A 107 5.75 -5.39 -3.54
CA ALA A 107 6.38 -4.14 -3.16
C ALA A 107 7.74 -3.95 -3.84
N ASP A 108 8.48 -5.03 -4.08
CA ASP A 108 9.87 -4.96 -4.55
C ASP A 108 9.95 -4.77 -6.07
N GLU A 109 8.98 -5.27 -6.83
CA GLU A 109 9.02 -5.26 -8.29
C GLU A 109 8.06 -4.23 -8.92
N GLN A 110 8.41 -3.73 -10.11
CA GLN A 110 7.51 -2.92 -10.93
C GLN A 110 6.57 -3.85 -11.71
N MET A 111 5.35 -3.97 -11.20
CA MET A 111 4.31 -4.82 -11.79
C MET A 111 3.66 -4.12 -12.99
N GLN A 112 3.33 -4.87 -14.03
CA GLN A 112 2.47 -4.46 -15.14
C GLN A 112 1.36 -5.52 -15.30
N THR A 113 0.25 -5.18 -15.96
CA THR A 113 -0.87 -6.12 -16.17
C THR A 113 -1.52 -5.89 -17.53
N ASP A 114 -2.11 -6.92 -18.11
CA ASP A 114 -3.03 -6.79 -19.26
C ASP A 114 -4.50 -6.95 -18.84
N GLY A 115 -4.76 -7.01 -17.52
CA GLY A 115 -6.08 -7.28 -16.94
C GLY A 115 -6.35 -8.76 -16.65
N THR A 116 -5.56 -9.67 -17.22
CA THR A 116 -5.66 -11.12 -16.98
C THR A 116 -4.42 -11.66 -16.29
N ASN A 117 -3.25 -11.29 -16.80
CA ASN A 117 -1.93 -11.73 -16.39
C ASN A 117 -1.15 -10.59 -15.72
N LEU A 118 -0.21 -10.97 -14.86
CA LEU A 118 0.73 -10.06 -14.21
C LEU A 118 2.11 -10.22 -14.80
N PHE A 119 2.73 -9.10 -15.11
CA PHE A 119 4.04 -9.02 -15.70
C PHE A 119 4.98 -8.24 -14.79
N VAL A 120 6.27 -8.51 -14.88
CA VAL A 120 7.33 -7.72 -14.23
C VAL A 120 8.34 -7.32 -15.28
N GLU A 121 8.69 -6.04 -15.28
CA GLU A 121 9.79 -5.53 -16.09
C GLU A 121 11.08 -5.56 -15.28
N ARG A 122 12.09 -6.28 -15.78
CA ARG A 122 13.41 -6.31 -15.15
C ARG A 122 14.49 -6.42 -16.22
N TYR A 123 15.50 -5.54 -16.13
CA TYR A 123 16.58 -5.42 -17.14
C TYR A 123 16.09 -5.14 -18.58
N GLY A 124 14.94 -4.48 -18.73
CA GLY A 124 14.31 -4.22 -20.03
C GLY A 124 13.56 -5.42 -20.62
N GLU A 125 13.49 -6.55 -19.89
CA GLU A 125 12.73 -7.73 -20.31
C GLU A 125 11.36 -7.82 -19.64
N LEU A 126 10.37 -7.99 -20.52
CA LEU A 126 8.97 -8.28 -20.27
C LEU A 126 8.69 -9.69 -19.74
N VAL A 127 8.66 -9.99 -18.43
CA VAL A 127 8.37 -11.36 -17.96
C VAL A 127 6.93 -11.51 -17.48
N ASP A 128 6.14 -12.42 -18.08
CA ASP A 128 4.85 -12.87 -17.53
C ASP A 128 5.08 -13.71 -16.27
N ALA A 129 4.72 -13.16 -15.12
CA ALA A 129 4.85 -13.80 -13.82
C ALA A 129 3.69 -14.79 -13.54
N SER A 130 2.54 -14.63 -14.20
CA SER A 130 1.38 -15.52 -14.08
C SER A 130 1.45 -16.76 -14.99
N ASP A 131 2.01 -16.62 -16.20
CA ASP A 131 2.06 -17.68 -17.23
C ASP A 131 3.45 -17.89 -17.86
N GLN A 132 4.50 -17.86 -17.02
CA GLN A 132 5.85 -18.33 -17.36
C GLN A 132 6.52 -17.72 -18.60
N GLY A 133 6.20 -16.47 -18.98
CA GLY A 133 7.04 -15.64 -19.85
C GLY A 133 6.63 -15.45 -21.32
N GLN A 134 5.35 -15.30 -21.67
CA GLN A 134 4.94 -14.80 -23.00
C GLN A 134 4.57 -13.31 -22.99
N MET A 135 4.84 -12.59 -24.08
CA MET A 135 4.64 -11.14 -24.18
C MET A 135 3.22 -10.78 -24.65
N ALA A 136 2.45 -10.03 -23.85
CA ALA A 136 1.19 -9.42 -24.24
C ALA A 136 1.23 -7.88 -24.13
N MET A 137 0.31 -7.20 -24.81
CA MET A 137 0.16 -5.73 -24.79
C MET A 137 -0.48 -5.27 -23.47
N LYS A 138 0.10 -4.26 -22.82
CA LYS A 138 -0.06 -4.02 -21.37
C LYS A 138 -0.72 -2.70 -21.03
N VAL A 139 -1.54 -2.73 -19.98
CA VAL A 139 -2.05 -1.53 -19.29
C VAL A 139 -1.20 -1.32 -18.04
N CYS A 140 -0.55 -0.16 -17.96
CA CYS A 140 0.33 0.11 -16.82
C CYS A 140 -0.49 0.24 -15.52
N LEU A 141 0.01 -0.34 -14.42
CA LEU A 141 -0.45 -0.06 -13.05
C LEU A 141 0.01 1.33 -12.57
N SER A 142 0.33 2.24 -13.51
CA SER A 142 1.15 3.44 -13.30
C SER A 142 0.62 4.27 -12.16
N SER A 143 -0.69 4.58 -12.14
CA SER A 143 -1.26 5.47 -11.13
C SER A 143 -1.05 5.01 -9.67
N TYR A 144 -0.90 3.70 -9.40
CA TYR A 144 -0.61 3.20 -8.04
C TYR A 144 0.88 3.05 -7.78
N LEU A 145 1.64 2.67 -8.80
CA LEU A 145 3.10 2.56 -8.70
C LEU A 145 3.75 3.93 -8.57
N ASP A 146 3.20 4.94 -9.24
CA ASP A 146 3.59 6.35 -9.15
C ASP A 146 3.32 6.94 -7.76
N ARG A 147 2.53 6.26 -6.92
CA ARG A 147 2.37 6.62 -5.49
C ARG A 147 3.48 6.08 -4.61
N ILE A 148 4.35 5.23 -5.12
CA ILE A 148 5.43 4.60 -4.33
C ILE A 148 6.74 5.29 -4.70
N GLU A 149 7.32 6.02 -3.75
CA GLU A 149 8.70 6.50 -3.89
C GLU A 149 9.66 5.33 -3.63
N ARG A 150 10.65 5.17 -4.51
CA ARG A 150 11.66 4.13 -4.41
C ARG A 150 13.05 4.73 -4.34
N ASP A 151 13.95 4.07 -3.62
CA ASP A 151 15.37 4.45 -3.59
C ASP A 151 16.12 4.03 -4.86
N ALA A 152 17.41 4.35 -4.94
CA ALA A 152 18.27 3.99 -6.07
C ALA A 152 18.42 2.47 -6.30
N ARG A 153 18.06 1.64 -5.31
CA ARG A 153 18.05 0.17 -5.42
C ARG A 153 16.67 -0.37 -5.78
N GLY A 154 15.69 0.51 -5.97
CA GLY A 154 14.30 0.16 -6.30
C GLY A 154 13.44 -0.20 -5.09
N ALA A 155 13.94 -0.09 -3.85
CA ALA A 155 13.17 -0.42 -2.66
C ALA A 155 12.17 0.69 -2.32
N ALA A 156 10.92 0.32 -1.99
CA ALA A 156 9.90 1.27 -1.58
C ALA A 156 10.30 1.96 -0.26
N ILE A 157 10.32 3.28 -0.26
CA ILE A 157 10.69 4.11 0.90
C ILE A 157 9.57 5.02 1.38
N ARG A 158 8.67 5.46 0.49
CA ARG A 158 7.48 6.24 0.85
C ARG A 158 6.27 5.83 0.03
N LEU A 159 5.09 6.02 0.60
CA LEU A 159 3.81 5.81 -0.06
C LEU A 159 2.99 7.11 0.03
N TYR A 160 2.47 7.57 -1.09
CA TYR A 160 1.56 8.71 -1.20
C TYR A 160 0.13 8.21 -1.36
N PRO A 161 -0.63 8.01 -0.26
CA PRO A 161 -2.00 7.51 -0.38
C PRO A 161 -2.86 8.48 -1.18
N PHE A 162 -3.87 7.94 -1.88
CA PHE A 162 -4.85 8.76 -2.58
C PHE A 162 -5.67 9.56 -1.57
N THR A 163 -5.76 10.89 -1.72
CA THR A 163 -6.57 11.77 -0.86
C THR A 163 -7.95 12.03 -1.48
N THR A 164 -8.03 12.27 -2.79
CA THR A 164 -9.25 12.55 -3.58
C THR A 164 -9.75 11.33 -4.37
N SER A 165 -10.68 11.50 -5.33
CA SER A 165 -10.91 10.49 -6.37
C SER A 165 -9.59 10.23 -7.10
N ARG A 166 -9.44 9.06 -7.71
CA ARG A 166 -8.17 8.59 -8.33
C ARG A 166 -7.72 9.42 -9.56
N GLU A 167 -8.29 10.61 -9.76
CA GLU A 167 -8.20 11.45 -10.96
C GLU A 167 -7.18 12.60 -10.83
N GLU A 168 -6.62 12.87 -9.64
CA GLU A 168 -5.51 13.83 -9.46
C GLU A 168 -4.20 13.08 -9.10
N PRO A 169 -3.51 12.48 -10.09
CA PRO A 169 -2.31 11.67 -9.88
C PRO A 169 -1.14 12.46 -9.29
N ASP A 170 -1.03 13.75 -9.58
CA ASP A 170 0.12 14.58 -9.16
C ASP A 170 0.05 15.05 -7.70
N ARG A 171 -1.09 14.90 -7.04
CA ARG A 171 -1.29 15.41 -5.68
C ARG A 171 -0.65 14.49 -4.65
N ARG A 172 0.56 14.83 -4.22
CA ARG A 172 1.38 14.09 -3.22
C ARG A 172 1.47 14.81 -1.87
N THR A 173 0.34 15.35 -1.43
CA THR A 173 0.26 16.18 -0.21
C THR A 173 0.39 15.37 1.07
N VAL A 174 -0.16 14.15 1.11
CA VAL A 174 -0.04 13.22 2.25
C VAL A 174 0.98 12.14 1.92
N VAL A 175 1.86 11.84 2.87
CA VAL A 175 2.92 10.82 2.74
C VAL A 175 2.96 9.91 3.96
N ILE A 176 3.30 8.66 3.69
CA ILE A 176 3.60 7.62 4.67
C ILE A 176 5.07 7.24 4.49
N ASP A 177 5.90 7.61 5.45
CA ASP A 177 7.33 7.29 5.49
C ASP A 177 7.64 6.60 6.84
N PRO A 178 8.09 5.34 6.87
CA PRO A 178 8.39 4.63 8.13
C PRO A 178 9.42 5.32 9.03
N ARG A 179 10.22 6.22 8.47
CA ARG A 179 11.27 6.99 9.16
C ARG A 179 10.74 8.31 9.74
N VAL A 180 9.52 8.72 9.40
CA VAL A 180 8.88 9.96 9.87
C VAL A 180 7.59 9.60 10.59
N GLN A 181 7.39 10.11 11.80
CA GLN A 181 6.18 9.84 12.60
C GLN A 181 5.85 8.34 12.72
N PHE A 182 6.87 7.48 12.73
CA PHE A 182 6.73 6.02 12.74
C PHE A 182 5.84 5.47 11.61
N GLY A 183 5.83 6.13 10.46
CA GLY A 183 5.01 5.72 9.32
C GLY A 183 3.53 6.05 9.48
N ARG A 184 3.16 6.97 10.38
CA ARG A 184 1.82 7.58 10.38
C ARG A 184 1.71 8.59 9.22
N PRO A 185 0.52 8.77 8.64
CA PRO A 185 0.31 9.75 7.59
C PRO A 185 0.62 11.16 8.06
N CYS A 186 1.37 11.90 7.25
CA CYS A 186 1.74 13.27 7.51
C CYS A 186 1.75 14.10 6.22
N LEU A 187 1.74 15.42 6.37
CA LEU A 187 1.95 16.32 5.24
C LEU A 187 3.39 16.20 4.72
N SER A 188 3.49 16.02 3.41
CA SER A 188 4.75 15.87 2.69
C SER A 188 5.64 17.10 2.90
N GLY A 189 6.91 16.87 3.22
CA GLY A 189 7.90 17.92 3.47
C GLY A 189 7.85 18.58 4.87
N THR A 190 6.83 18.32 5.68
CA THR A 190 6.68 18.95 7.00
C THR A 190 6.70 17.95 8.16
N GLY A 191 6.29 16.70 7.90
CA GLY A 191 6.15 15.69 8.95
C GLY A 191 4.98 15.97 9.91
N MET A 192 4.12 16.94 9.61
CA MET A 192 2.95 17.28 10.40
C MET A 192 1.89 16.18 10.28
N PRO A 193 1.50 15.48 11.37
CA PRO A 193 0.52 14.40 11.29
C PRO A 193 -0.85 14.89 10.80
N THR A 194 -1.45 14.20 9.83
CA THR A 194 -2.78 14.56 9.31
C THR A 194 -3.87 14.44 10.37
N ALA A 195 -3.72 13.49 11.30
CA ALA A 195 -4.63 13.33 12.44
C ALA A 195 -4.68 14.56 13.34
N VAL A 196 -3.54 15.22 13.61
CA VAL A 196 -3.49 16.43 14.44
C VAL A 196 -4.23 17.59 13.77
N ILE A 197 -4.07 17.71 12.44
CA ILE A 197 -4.80 18.72 11.65
C ILE A 197 -6.30 18.46 11.69
N ALA A 198 -6.72 17.20 11.51
CA ALA A 198 -8.13 16.82 11.57
C ALA A 198 -8.73 17.02 12.97
N GLU A 199 -7.99 16.71 14.03
CA GLU A 199 -8.40 16.95 15.42
C GLU A 199 -8.66 18.44 15.69
N ARG A 200 -7.79 19.34 15.21
CA ARG A 200 -8.00 20.79 15.31
C ARG A 200 -9.26 21.24 14.58
N PHE A 201 -9.47 20.76 13.36
CA PHE A 201 -10.67 21.07 12.60
C PHE A 201 -11.95 20.58 13.31
N LEU A 202 -11.93 19.36 13.86
CA LEU A 202 -13.03 18.82 14.66
C LEU A 202 -13.26 19.60 15.97
N ALA A 203 -12.23 20.25 16.50
CA ALA A 203 -12.33 21.11 17.67
C ALA A 203 -12.93 22.50 17.36
N GLY A 204 -13.14 22.84 16.08
CA GLY A 204 -13.82 24.05 15.64
C GLY A 204 -12.93 25.07 14.90
N ASP A 205 -11.63 24.81 14.79
CA ASP A 205 -10.72 25.70 14.05
C ASP A 205 -11.03 25.66 12.55
N SER A 206 -11.03 26.81 11.88
CA SER A 206 -11.14 26.88 10.43
C SER A 206 -9.85 26.43 9.74
N PRO A 207 -9.91 25.90 8.50
CA PRO A 207 -8.70 25.54 7.73
C PRO A 207 -7.70 26.71 7.59
N GLN A 208 -8.19 27.95 7.52
CA GLN A 208 -7.36 29.15 7.41
C GLN A 208 -6.60 29.45 8.71
N GLU A 209 -7.23 29.31 9.87
CA GLU A 209 -6.57 29.48 11.18
C GLU A 209 -5.49 28.41 11.39
N ILE A 210 -5.81 27.15 11.10
CA ILE A 210 -4.84 26.05 11.19
C ILE A 210 -3.65 26.29 10.24
N ALA A 211 -3.93 26.75 9.01
CA ALA A 211 -2.90 27.04 8.01
C ALA A 211 -1.96 28.17 8.48
N GLN A 212 -2.50 29.24 9.06
CA GLN A 212 -1.72 30.35 9.60
C GLN A 212 -0.82 29.90 10.76
N ASP A 213 -1.36 29.13 11.70
CA ASP A 213 -0.62 28.66 12.87
C ASP A 213 0.54 27.73 12.51
N ILE A 214 0.33 26.85 11.53
CA ILE A 214 1.33 25.86 11.11
C ILE A 214 2.29 26.44 10.05
N GLY A 215 1.91 27.54 9.39
CA GLY A 215 2.68 28.14 8.31
C GLY A 215 2.62 27.34 7.00
N LEU A 216 1.46 26.75 6.70
CA LEU A 216 1.22 25.95 5.49
C LEU A 216 0.09 26.54 4.65
N SER A 217 -0.08 26.06 3.42
CA SER A 217 -1.21 26.47 2.58
C SER A 217 -2.52 25.90 3.11
N SER A 218 -3.60 26.67 2.97
CA SER A 218 -4.96 26.19 3.24
C SER A 218 -5.26 24.90 2.47
N ASP A 219 -4.81 24.81 1.22
CA ASP A 219 -4.99 23.64 0.38
C ASP A 219 -4.36 22.37 0.98
N ALA A 220 -3.19 22.49 1.63
CA ALA A 220 -2.55 21.36 2.29
C ALA A 220 -3.33 20.92 3.55
N ILE A 221 -3.85 21.89 4.31
CA ILE A 221 -4.68 21.64 5.48
C ILE A 221 -6.00 20.96 5.07
N GLU A 222 -6.69 21.48 4.07
CA GLU A 222 -7.92 20.90 3.55
C GLU A 222 -7.71 19.47 3.04
N GLU A 223 -6.58 19.17 2.40
CA GLU A 223 -6.23 17.82 1.98
C GLU A 223 -6.00 16.87 3.15
N ALA A 224 -5.31 17.31 4.20
CA ALA A 224 -5.12 16.51 5.40
C ALA A 224 -6.46 16.19 6.07
N ILE A 225 -7.35 17.18 6.19
CA ILE A 225 -8.71 17.01 6.73
C ILE A 225 -9.48 16.01 5.87
N ARG A 226 -9.49 16.20 4.55
CA ARG A 226 -10.18 15.31 3.59
C ARG A 226 -9.66 13.88 3.66
N TYR A 227 -8.35 13.72 3.81
CA TYR A 227 -7.71 12.43 3.97
C TYR A 227 -8.24 11.68 5.20
N GLU A 228 -8.28 12.33 6.36
CA GLU A 228 -8.77 11.72 7.61
C GLU A 228 -10.29 11.49 7.61
N SER A 229 -11.09 12.44 7.11
CA SER A 229 -12.55 12.31 7.06
C SER A 229 -13.06 11.16 6.20
N ARG A 230 -12.29 10.73 5.20
CA ARG A 230 -12.59 9.54 4.37
C ARG A 230 -11.99 8.24 4.90
N ALA A 231 -11.10 8.36 5.88
CA ALA A 231 -10.41 7.25 6.51
C ALA A 231 -11.16 6.76 7.76
N ALA A 232 -11.99 7.61 8.38
CA ALA A 232 -12.95 7.26 9.42
C ALA A 232 -14.17 6.51 8.84
#